data_AF-A0A6M3LB77-F1
#
_entry.id   AF-A0A6M3LB77-F1
#
_cell.length_a   1.000
_cell.length_b   1.000
_cell.length_c   1.000
_cell.angle_alpha   90.00
_cell.angle_beta   90.00
_cell.angle_gamma   90.00
#
_symmetry.space_group_name_H-M   'P 1'
#
loop_
_entity.id
_entity.type
_entity.pdbx_description
1 polymer ?
#
loop_
_entity_poly.entity_id
_entity_poly.type
_entity_poly.pdbx_seq_one_letter_code
_entity_poly.pdbx_strand_id
1 'polypeptide(L)'
;EKPEITTNDLDNAAELLLQQLPDNAGELVRILRTEYEMPLWQLFCGILLAMHLEGRLSAFTLDPAWRDGIRQRDLVCKKCKKPFTPIHINQLYCTDICGNKVEAEKLLARQKEVLTKDELSQKLRLEEVHRLLKLKRLTEVENDTDSNTLPGVPEPDIVILPNASLPNTSADWAETNAEATTTS
;
A
#
# COMPACT_ATOMS: atom_id res chain seq x y z
N GLU A 1 52.70 -17.90 -8.99
CA GLU A 1 51.47 -18.33 -8.30
C GLU A 1 50.29 -17.64 -8.97
N LYS A 2 49.18 -18.35 -9.18
CA LYS A 2 47.97 -17.76 -9.73
C LYS A 2 47.20 -17.13 -8.56
N PRO A 3 46.84 -15.84 -8.61
CA PRO A 3 46.08 -15.23 -7.53
C PRO A 3 44.73 -15.95 -7.38
N GLU A 4 44.36 -16.31 -6.16
CA GLU A 4 43.01 -16.79 -5.85
C GLU A 4 42.05 -15.61 -5.95
N ILE A 5 41.00 -15.76 -6.75
CA ILE A 5 39.94 -14.77 -6.91
C ILE A 5 38.90 -15.06 -5.83
N THR A 6 38.66 -14.09 -4.95
CA THR A 6 37.65 -14.23 -3.89
C THR A 6 36.27 -13.78 -4.38
N THR A 7 35.22 -14.15 -3.64
CA THR A 7 33.86 -13.68 -3.92
C THR A 7 33.73 -12.16 -3.80
N ASN A 8 34.47 -11.56 -2.86
CA ASN A 8 34.49 -10.11 -2.69
C ASN A 8 35.09 -9.39 -3.91
N ASP A 9 36.10 -9.98 -4.54
CA ASP A 9 36.67 -9.42 -5.77
C ASP A 9 35.66 -9.43 -6.92
N LEU A 10 34.83 -10.47 -6.99
CA LEU A 10 33.74 -10.57 -7.97
C LEU A 10 32.64 -9.54 -7.72
N ASP A 11 32.22 -9.36 -6.47
CA ASP A 11 31.22 -8.33 -6.13
C ASP A 11 31.75 -6.92 -6.42
N ASN A 12 33.01 -6.63 -6.07
CA ASN A 12 33.64 -5.35 -6.38
C ASN A 12 33.72 -5.09 -7.90
N ALA A 13 34.08 -6.11 -8.69
CA ALA A 13 34.08 -6.02 -10.14
C ALA A 13 32.67 -5.80 -10.70
N ALA A 14 31.66 -6.45 -10.13
CA ALA A 14 30.26 -6.28 -10.52
C ALA A 14 29.73 -4.87 -10.21
N GLU A 15 30.12 -4.27 -9.08
CA GLU A 15 29.77 -2.87 -8.76
C GLU A 15 30.41 -1.89 -9.74
N LEU A 16 31.66 -2.14 -10.18
CA LEU A 16 32.29 -1.35 -11.24
C LEU A 16 31.54 -1.47 -12.57
N LEU A 17 31.05 -2.66 -12.93
CA LEU A 17 30.21 -2.85 -14.12
C LEU A 17 28.89 -2.11 -13.99
N LEU A 18 28.26 -2.14 -12.80
CA LEU A 18 27.03 -1.42 -12.52
C LEU A 18 27.18 0.09 -12.72
N GLN A 19 28.31 0.67 -12.34
CA GLN A 19 28.62 2.10 -12.54
C GLN A 19 28.78 2.48 -14.02
N GLN A 20 29.09 1.52 -14.89
CA GLN A 20 29.22 1.79 -16.32
C GLN A 20 27.89 1.67 -17.07
N LEU A 21 26.85 1.12 -16.45
CA LEU A 21 25.52 1.05 -17.04
C LEU A 21 24.84 2.43 -17.06
N PRO A 22 23.99 2.71 -18.06
CA PRO A 22 23.09 3.86 -18.02
C PRO A 22 22.22 3.82 -16.75
N ASP A 23 21.90 4.99 -16.17
CA ASP A 23 21.18 5.10 -14.88
C ASP A 23 19.93 4.20 -14.81
N ASN A 24 19.13 4.19 -15.88
CA ASN A 24 17.93 3.36 -15.99
C ASN A 24 18.23 1.85 -15.87
N ALA A 25 19.31 1.38 -16.50
CA ALA A 25 19.71 -0.03 -16.45
C ALA A 25 20.32 -0.38 -15.09
N GLY A 26 21.07 0.55 -14.48
CA GLY A 26 21.62 0.39 -13.13
C GLY A 26 20.52 0.23 -12.08
N GLU A 27 19.45 1.03 -12.16
CA GLU A 27 18.30 0.91 -11.26
C GLU A 27 17.59 -0.44 -11.42
N LEU A 28 17.38 -0.91 -12.65
CA LEU A 28 16.78 -2.22 -12.90
C LEU A 28 17.60 -3.35 -12.28
N VAL A 29 18.91 -3.35 -12.45
CA VAL A 29 19.80 -4.38 -11.87
C VAL A 29 19.73 -4.35 -10.33
N ARG A 30 19.64 -3.16 -9.71
CA ARG A 30 19.46 -3.04 -8.26
C ARG A 30 18.11 -3.59 -7.79
N ILE A 31 17.02 -3.30 -8.50
CA ILE A 31 15.70 -3.86 -8.20
C ILE A 31 15.73 -5.39 -8.27
N LEU A 32 16.30 -5.95 -9.33
CA LEU A 32 16.43 -7.40 -9.49
C LEU A 32 17.29 -8.04 -8.39
N ARG A 33 18.41 -7.39 -8.00
CA ARG A 33 19.23 -7.86 -6.88
C ARG A 33 18.42 -7.98 -5.59
N THR A 34 17.60 -6.96 -5.30
CA THR A 34 16.74 -6.94 -4.11
C THR A 34 15.60 -7.96 -4.20
N GLU A 35 14.96 -8.10 -5.36
CA GLU A 35 13.81 -9.00 -5.55
C GLU A 35 14.20 -10.48 -5.46
N TYR A 36 15.37 -10.86 -5.98
CA TYR A 36 15.83 -12.25 -6.05
C TYR A 36 16.86 -12.62 -4.97
N GLU A 37 17.23 -11.68 -4.09
CA GLU A 37 18.22 -11.87 -3.02
C GLU A 37 19.56 -12.50 -3.50
N MET A 38 20.00 -12.13 -4.70
CA MET A 38 21.15 -12.76 -5.38
C MET A 38 22.40 -11.86 -5.34
N PRO A 39 23.63 -12.42 -5.23
CA PRO A 39 24.87 -11.66 -5.42
C PRO A 39 24.91 -10.95 -6.78
N LEU A 40 25.47 -9.73 -6.81
CA LEU A 40 25.43 -8.88 -8.00
C LEU A 40 26.18 -9.52 -9.17
N TRP A 41 27.33 -10.15 -8.91
CA TRP A 41 28.09 -10.84 -9.95
C TRP A 41 27.32 -12.02 -10.58
N GLN A 42 26.52 -12.75 -9.82
CA GLN A 42 25.70 -13.86 -10.34
C GLN A 42 24.60 -13.34 -11.26
N LEU A 43 23.96 -12.23 -10.88
CA LEU A 43 22.97 -11.58 -11.72
C LEU A 43 23.57 -11.14 -13.06
N PHE A 44 24.76 -10.52 -13.04
CA PHE A 44 25.48 -10.18 -14.27
C PHE A 44 25.84 -11.41 -15.10
N CYS A 45 26.32 -12.50 -14.48
CA CYS A 45 26.57 -13.75 -15.19
C CYS A 45 25.31 -14.30 -15.87
N GLY A 46 24.15 -14.24 -15.20
CA GLY A 46 22.87 -14.66 -15.75
C GLY A 46 22.42 -13.81 -16.94
N ILE A 47 22.54 -12.49 -16.82
CA ILE A 47 22.23 -11.54 -17.91
C ILE A 47 23.14 -11.83 -19.12
N LEU A 48 24.44 -11.98 -18.89
CA LEU A 48 25.41 -12.30 -19.94
C LEU A 48 25.08 -13.65 -20.59
N LEU A 49 24.78 -14.68 -19.80
CA LEU A 49 24.42 -15.98 -20.34
C LEU A 49 23.14 -15.91 -21.20
N ALA A 50 22.12 -15.18 -20.76
CA ALA A 50 20.90 -14.98 -21.53
C ALA A 50 21.18 -14.26 -22.86
N MET A 51 21.97 -13.19 -22.84
CA MET A 51 22.39 -12.48 -24.06
C MET A 51 23.18 -13.37 -25.01
N HIS A 52 24.01 -14.28 -24.49
CA HIS A 52 24.77 -15.23 -25.28
C HIS A 52 23.85 -16.20 -26.00
N LEU A 53 22.88 -16.77 -25.28
CA LEU A 53 21.90 -17.69 -25.83
C LEU A 53 20.99 -17.04 -26.87
N GLU A 54 20.72 -15.73 -26.72
CA GLU A 54 19.99 -14.95 -27.73
C GLU A 54 20.85 -14.55 -28.94
N GLY A 55 22.15 -14.86 -28.95
CA GLY A 55 23.08 -14.44 -30.01
C GLY A 55 23.33 -12.93 -30.04
N ARG A 56 23.01 -12.22 -28.95
CA ARG A 56 23.12 -10.76 -28.81
C ARG A 56 24.42 -10.31 -28.16
N LEU A 57 25.25 -11.24 -27.71
CA LEU A 57 26.51 -10.94 -27.06
C LEU A 57 27.57 -10.54 -28.10
N SER A 58 27.41 -9.34 -28.67
CA SER A 58 28.57 -8.58 -29.13
C SER A 58 29.43 -8.31 -27.89
N ALA A 59 30.75 -8.41 -28.01
CA ALA A 59 31.66 -8.30 -26.87
C ALA A 59 31.29 -7.07 -26.01
N PHE A 60 30.92 -7.31 -24.75
CA PHE A 60 30.30 -6.32 -23.84
C PHE A 60 31.16 -5.05 -23.67
N THR A 61 32.45 -5.14 -23.94
CA THR A 61 33.41 -4.03 -23.89
C THR A 61 33.60 -3.30 -25.22
N LEU A 62 33.17 -3.86 -26.35
CA LEU A 62 33.49 -3.39 -27.70
C LEU A 62 32.29 -2.86 -28.49
N ASP A 63 31.05 -3.15 -28.08
CA ASP A 63 29.87 -2.65 -28.79
C ASP A 63 29.21 -1.50 -28.04
N PRO A 64 29.53 -0.22 -28.34
CA PRO A 64 28.88 0.92 -27.68
C PRO A 64 27.35 0.96 -27.85
N ALA A 65 26.73 0.09 -28.66
CA ALA A 65 25.27 -0.01 -28.75
C ALA A 65 24.58 -0.36 -27.42
N TRP A 66 25.26 -1.00 -26.46
CA TRP A 66 24.67 -1.17 -25.11
C TRP A 66 24.59 0.16 -24.32
N ARG A 67 25.44 1.15 -24.66
CA ARG A 67 25.39 2.50 -24.08
C ARG A 67 24.29 3.38 -24.68
N ASP A 68 23.86 3.08 -25.90
CA ASP A 68 22.71 3.75 -26.54
C ASP A 68 21.37 3.43 -25.84
N GLY A 69 21.43 2.73 -24.72
CA GLY A 69 20.32 2.42 -23.83
C GLY A 69 19.51 1.26 -24.38
N ILE A 70 18.91 0.50 -23.46
CA ILE A 70 17.75 -0.31 -23.81
C ILE A 70 16.71 0.67 -24.33
N ARG A 71 16.65 0.87 -25.66
CA ARG A 71 15.64 1.72 -26.29
C ARG A 71 14.30 1.10 -25.96
N GLN A 72 13.63 1.69 -24.97
CA GLN A 72 12.27 1.29 -24.65
C GLN A 72 11.42 1.55 -25.88
N ARG A 73 10.61 0.56 -26.24
CA ARG A 73 9.68 0.68 -27.37
C ARG A 73 8.82 1.91 -27.15
N ASP A 74 8.46 2.58 -28.25
CA ASP A 74 7.53 3.70 -28.16
C ASP A 74 6.24 3.25 -27.46
N LEU A 75 5.91 3.96 -26.39
CA LEU A 75 4.71 3.74 -25.60
C LEU A 75 3.62 4.71 -26.05
N VAL A 76 2.37 4.33 -25.84
CA VAL A 76 1.23 5.21 -26.11
C VAL A 76 0.78 5.83 -24.79
N CYS A 77 0.78 7.17 -24.72
CA CYS A 77 0.37 7.89 -23.51
C CYS A 77 -1.07 7.53 -23.12
N LYS A 78 -1.28 7.08 -21.88
CA LYS A 78 -2.61 6.66 -21.42
C LYS A 78 -3.66 7.78 -21.52
N LYS A 79 -3.24 9.05 -21.37
CA LYS A 79 -4.11 10.24 -21.39
C LYS A 79 -4.36 10.80 -22.80
N CYS A 80 -3.31 11.15 -23.54
CA CYS A 80 -3.44 11.83 -24.83
C CYS A 80 -3.38 10.90 -26.05
N LYS A 81 -3.11 9.60 -25.85
CA LYS A 81 -2.99 8.56 -26.89
C LYS A 81 -1.93 8.80 -27.95
N LYS A 82 -1.02 9.77 -27.75
CA LYS A 82 0.11 10.00 -28.65
C LYS A 82 1.25 9.00 -28.34
N PRO A 83 1.96 8.50 -29.37
CA PRO A 83 3.18 7.74 -29.15
C PRO A 83 4.26 8.65 -28.56
N PHE A 84 5.06 8.12 -27.63
CA PHE A 84 6.20 8.81 -27.04
C PHE A 84 7.29 7.81 -26.63
N THR A 85 8.53 8.27 -26.60
CA THR A 85 9.66 7.51 -26.10
C THR A 85 9.83 7.82 -24.61
N PRO A 86 9.66 6.83 -23.71
CA PRO A 86 9.78 7.04 -22.27
C PRO A 86 11.23 7.36 -21.88
N ILE A 87 11.40 8.30 -20.94
CA ILE A 87 12.69 8.68 -20.36
C ILE A 87 13.03 7.73 -19.20
N HIS A 88 12.01 7.37 -18.41
CA HIS A 88 12.13 6.50 -17.25
C HIS A 88 11.43 5.17 -17.44
N ILE A 89 11.93 4.13 -16.79
CA ILE A 89 11.27 2.84 -16.71
C ILE A 89 9.89 3.03 -16.07
N ASN A 90 8.86 2.40 -16.64
CA ASN A 90 7.46 2.50 -16.20
C ASN A 90 6.77 3.86 -16.40
N GLN A 91 7.33 4.76 -17.22
CA GLN A 91 6.66 6.00 -17.57
C GLN A 91 5.37 5.74 -18.37
N LEU A 92 4.21 6.12 -17.81
CA LEU A 92 2.89 5.88 -18.41
C LEU A 92 2.36 7.05 -19.26
N TYR A 93 2.97 8.23 -19.12
CA TYR A 93 2.51 9.48 -19.71
C TYR A 93 3.65 10.17 -20.45
N CYS A 94 3.31 10.76 -21.60
CA CYS A 94 4.31 11.43 -22.45
C CYS A 94 4.97 12.65 -21.79
N THR A 95 4.26 13.33 -20.89
CA THR A 95 4.71 14.53 -20.19
C THR A 95 4.08 14.61 -18.81
N ASP A 96 4.72 15.34 -17.90
CA ASP A 96 4.20 15.59 -16.55
C ASP A 96 2.84 16.27 -16.57
N ILE A 97 2.57 17.10 -17.58
CA ILE A 97 1.26 17.72 -17.80
C ILE A 97 0.16 16.66 -17.94
N CYS A 98 0.43 15.57 -18.65
CA CYS A 98 -0.53 14.47 -18.80
C CYS A 98 -0.68 13.67 -17.50
N GLY A 99 0.43 13.46 -16.78
CA GLY A 99 0.41 12.81 -15.46
C GLY A 99 -0.43 13.60 -14.45
N ASN A 100 -0.14 14.89 -14.29
CA ASN A 100 -0.81 15.80 -13.36
C ASN A 100 -2.30 15.93 -13.64
N LYS A 101 -2.73 15.92 -14.92
CA LYS A 101 -4.16 15.92 -15.27
C LYS A 101 -4.88 14.66 -14.78
N VAL A 102 -4.25 13.50 -14.93
CA VAL A 102 -4.84 12.23 -14.47
C VAL A 102 -4.87 12.18 -12.94
N GLU A 103 -3.84 12.70 -12.29
CA GLU A 103 -3.81 12.79 -10.83
C GLU A 103 -4.89 13.74 -10.28
N ALA A 104 -5.07 14.92 -10.91
CA ALA A 104 -6.13 15.84 -10.55
C ALA A 104 -7.54 15.23 -10.73
N GLU A 105 -7.76 14.50 -11.83
CA GLU A 105 -9.02 13.77 -12.07
C GLU A 105 -9.27 12.70 -10.99
N LYS A 106 -8.23 11.96 -10.58
CA LYS A 106 -8.33 10.98 -9.49
C LYS A 106 -8.66 11.65 -8.15
N LEU A 107 -8.05 12.79 -7.86
CA LEU A 107 -8.34 13.55 -6.63
C LEU A 107 -9.78 14.06 -6.62
N LEU A 108 -10.27 14.60 -7.74
CA LEU A 108 -11.66 15.02 -7.88
C LEU A 108 -12.63 13.85 -7.75
N ALA A 109 -12.30 12.67 -8.30
CA ALA A 109 -13.12 11.48 -8.14
C ALA A 109 -13.20 11.04 -6.65
N ARG A 110 -12.08 11.07 -5.93
CA ARG A 110 -12.06 10.78 -4.48
C ARG A 110 -12.89 11.78 -3.69
N GLN A 111 -12.80 13.08 -3.99
CA GLN A 111 -13.60 14.11 -3.32
C GLN A 111 -15.10 13.90 -3.55
N LYS A 112 -15.51 13.57 -4.77
CA LYS A 112 -16.91 13.24 -5.08
C LYS A 112 -17.38 12.02 -4.31
N GLU A 113 -16.56 10.98 -4.20
CA GLU A 113 -16.90 9.78 -3.44
C GLU A 113 -17.12 10.09 -1.94
N VAL A 114 -16.27 10.93 -1.35
CA VAL A 114 -16.44 11.38 0.04
C VAL A 114 -17.74 12.16 0.21
N LEU A 115 -18.02 13.12 -0.68
CA LEU A 115 -19.28 13.88 -0.66
C LEU A 115 -20.51 12.97 -0.74
N THR A 116 -20.49 11.95 -1.61
CA THR A 116 -21.61 11.00 -1.71
C THR A 116 -21.81 10.16 -0.45
N LYS A 117 -20.73 9.80 0.25
CA LYS A 117 -20.81 9.05 1.52
C LYS A 117 -21.35 9.94 2.65
N ASP A 118 -20.99 11.21 2.65
CA ASP A 118 -21.50 12.19 3.62
C ASP A 118 -22.99 12.47 3.38
N GLU A 119 -23.42 12.65 2.14
CA GLU A 119 -24.83 12.79 1.78
C GLU A 119 -25.66 11.56 2.19
N LEU A 120 -25.13 10.35 1.97
CA LEU A 120 -25.78 9.12 2.40
C LEU A 120 -25.86 9.02 3.93
N SER A 121 -24.80 9.42 4.63
CA SER A 121 -24.75 9.45 6.09
C SER A 121 -25.74 10.45 6.68
N GLN A 122 -25.90 11.62 6.06
CA GLN A 122 -26.90 12.61 6.46
C GLN A 122 -28.32 12.08 6.28
N LYS A 123 -28.61 11.41 5.17
CA LYS A 123 -29.92 10.78 4.93
C LYS A 123 -30.24 9.73 5.98
N LEU A 124 -29.27 8.88 6.33
CA LEU A 124 -29.46 7.85 7.35
C LEU A 124 -29.74 8.46 8.74
N ARG A 125 -29.03 9.53 9.12
CA ARG A 125 -29.30 10.26 10.38
C ARG A 125 -30.70 10.87 10.42
N LEU A 126 -31.14 11.47 9.31
CA LEU A 126 -32.48 12.04 9.18
C LEU A 126 -33.58 10.97 9.32
N GLU A 127 -33.37 9.82 8.70
CA GLU A 127 -34.29 8.68 8.79
C GLU A 127 -34.41 8.15 10.22
N GLU A 128 -33.28 8.04 10.93
CA GLU A 128 -33.27 7.62 12.34
C GLU A 128 -33.96 8.64 13.26
N VAL A 129 -33.74 9.94 13.05
CA VAL A 129 -34.47 10.99 13.80
C VAL A 129 -35.98 10.88 13.57
N HIS A 130 -36.40 10.65 12.32
CA HIS A 130 -37.82 10.49 12.01
C HIS A 130 -38.42 9.24 12.67
N ARG A 131 -37.66 8.14 12.73
CA ARG A 131 -38.03 6.92 13.45
C ARG A 131 -38.21 7.16 14.95
N LEU A 132 -37.27 7.86 15.59
CA LEU A 132 -37.34 8.20 17.02
C LEU A 132 -38.52 9.12 17.34
N LEU A 133 -38.79 10.13 16.50
CA LEU A 133 -39.95 11.01 16.66
C LEU A 133 -41.29 10.25 16.50
N LYS A 134 -41.33 9.22 15.65
CA LYS A 134 -42.51 8.35 15.51
C LYS A 134 -42.74 7.51 16.76
N LEU A 135 -41.68 6.91 17.32
CA LEU A 135 -41.76 6.15 18.56
C LEU A 135 -42.21 7.01 19.74
N LYS A 136 -41.65 8.21 19.90
CA LYS A 136 -42.02 9.15 20.98
C LYS A 136 -43.51 9.50 20.95
N ARG A 137 -44.08 9.73 19.77
CA ARG A 137 -45.53 9.99 19.62
C ARG A 137 -46.39 8.81 20.05
N LEU A 138 -45.95 7.57 19.81
CA LEU A 138 -46.71 6.38 20.23
C LEU A 138 -46.70 6.23 21.75
N THR A 139 -45.56 6.46 22.40
CA THR A 139 -45.43 6.39 23.86
C THR A 139 -46.17 7.51 24.59
N GLU A 140 -46.28 8.71 23.99
CA GLU A 140 -47.06 9.82 24.56
C GLU A 140 -48.58 9.50 24.54
N VAL A 141 -49.05 8.81 23.50
CA VAL A 141 -50.46 8.39 23.40
C VAL A 141 -50.81 7.29 24.40
N GLU A 142 -49.89 6.38 24.74
CA GLU A 142 -50.12 5.34 25.74
C GLU A 142 -50.22 5.90 27.17
N ASN A 143 -49.43 6.93 27.51
CA ASN A 143 -49.47 7.55 28.84
C ASN A 143 -50.76 8.36 29.12
N ASP A 144 -51.45 8.86 28.10
CA ASP A 144 -52.73 9.56 28.29
C ASP A 144 -53.91 8.60 28.53
N THR A 145 -53.76 7.31 28.21
CA THR A 145 -54.80 6.29 28.43
C THR A 145 -54.85 5.67 29.83
N ASP A 146 -53.81 5.87 30.66
CA ASP A 146 -53.72 5.26 32.01
C ASP A 146 -54.06 6.21 33.17
N SER A 147 -54.67 7.38 32.89
CA SER A 147 -55.25 8.25 33.92
C SER A 147 -56.59 7.73 34.47
N ASN A 148 -56.72 6.43 34.70
CA ASN A 148 -57.82 5.83 35.47
C ASN A 148 -57.28 5.17 36.74
N THR A 149 -57.38 5.95 37.81
CA THR A 149 -57.22 5.64 39.23
C THR A 149 -57.43 4.17 39.61
N LEU A 150 -56.36 3.50 40.07
CA LEU A 150 -56.44 2.28 40.86
C LEU A 150 -55.90 2.58 42.27
N PRO A 151 -56.67 2.32 43.34
CA PRO A 151 -56.24 2.60 44.70
C PRO A 151 -55.30 1.51 45.20
N GLY A 152 -54.17 1.94 45.77
CA GLY A 152 -53.44 1.27 46.85
C GLY A 152 -53.12 -0.21 46.69
N VAL A 153 -51.96 -0.51 46.12
CA VAL A 153 -51.26 -1.79 46.35
C VAL A 153 -50.04 -1.49 47.22
N PRO A 154 -49.88 -2.13 48.38
CA PRO A 154 -48.73 -1.92 49.25
C PRO A 154 -47.45 -2.49 48.62
N GLU A 155 -46.34 -1.81 48.92
CA GLU A 155 -44.97 -2.09 48.47
C GLU A 155 -44.56 -3.55 48.68
N PRO A 156 -43.93 -4.21 47.68
CA PRO A 156 -43.16 -5.41 47.94
C PRO A 156 -41.78 -5.04 48.52
N ASP A 157 -41.43 -5.70 49.61
CA ASP A 157 -40.15 -5.59 50.30
C ASP A 157 -38.95 -5.71 49.35
N ILE A 158 -38.10 -4.69 49.40
CA ILE A 158 -36.80 -4.67 48.75
C ILE A 158 -35.88 -5.63 49.50
N VAL A 159 -35.72 -6.85 48.98
CA VAL A 159 -34.64 -7.76 49.41
C VAL A 159 -33.35 -7.31 48.75
N ILE A 160 -32.50 -6.63 49.52
CA ILE A 160 -31.11 -6.34 49.16
C ILE A 160 -30.32 -7.66 49.20
N LEU A 161 -29.99 -8.22 48.05
CA LEU A 161 -28.99 -9.27 47.89
C LEU A 161 -27.60 -8.62 47.78
N PRO A 162 -26.60 -9.00 48.60
CA PRO A 162 -25.25 -8.50 48.47
C PRO A 162 -24.44 -9.31 47.44
N ASN A 163 -23.61 -8.59 46.68
CA ASN A 163 -22.41 -9.03 45.97
C ASN A 163 -22.51 -10.24 45.02
N ALA A 164 -22.59 -9.95 43.72
CA ALA A 164 -21.96 -10.79 42.70
C ALA A 164 -20.95 -9.94 41.91
N SER A 165 -19.69 -10.10 42.28
CA SER A 165 -18.53 -9.58 41.55
C SER A 165 -18.53 -10.15 40.14
N LEU A 166 -18.56 -9.27 39.14
CA LEU A 166 -18.29 -9.62 37.74
C LEU A 166 -16.78 -9.92 37.58
N PRO A 167 -16.39 -11.04 36.95
CA PRO A 167 -15.00 -11.26 36.57
C PRO A 167 -14.67 -10.39 35.34
N ASN A 168 -13.81 -9.40 35.55
CA ASN A 168 -13.09 -8.72 34.47
C ASN A 168 -12.28 -9.76 33.69
N THR A 169 -12.63 -9.97 32.43
CA THR A 169 -11.81 -10.72 31.46
C THR A 169 -11.76 -9.95 30.14
N SER A 170 -10.69 -9.20 29.95
CA SER A 170 -10.01 -8.99 28.65
C SER A 170 -8.73 -8.20 28.98
N ALA A 171 -7.58 -8.84 29.05
CA ALA A 171 -6.76 -9.32 27.94
C ALA A 171 -5.44 -8.53 28.03
N ASP A 172 -4.43 -9.23 28.54
CA ASP A 172 -3.03 -8.81 28.64
C ASP A 172 -2.53 -8.29 27.28
N TRP A 173 -2.02 -7.05 27.28
CA TRP A 173 -1.10 -6.59 26.26
C TRP A 173 0.24 -6.26 26.95
N ALA A 174 1.29 -6.87 26.42
CA ALA A 174 2.70 -6.47 26.47
C ALA A 174 3.55 -6.85 27.71
N GLU A 175 4.14 -8.04 27.64
CA GLU A 175 5.56 -8.32 27.91
C GLU A 175 5.99 -9.25 26.73
N THR A 176 7.17 -9.27 26.13
CA THR A 176 8.56 -8.88 26.42
C THR A 176 9.30 -9.06 25.06
N ASN A 177 10.30 -8.31 24.61
CA ASN A 177 11.68 -8.32 25.10
C ASN A 177 12.50 -7.22 24.41
N ALA A 178 13.25 -6.49 25.22
CA ALA A 178 14.52 -5.89 24.83
C ALA A 178 15.62 -6.93 25.06
N GLU A 179 16.42 -7.22 24.04
CA GLU A 179 17.77 -7.72 24.24
C GLU A 179 18.73 -6.91 23.37
N ALA A 180 19.45 -6.02 24.05
CA ALA A 180 20.75 -5.58 23.61
C ALA A 180 21.75 -6.70 23.90
N THR A 181 22.58 -7.07 22.93
CA THR A 181 23.84 -7.76 23.20
C THR A 181 24.92 -7.17 22.32
N THR A 182 25.77 -6.40 22.98
CA THR A 182 27.16 -6.09 22.67
C THR A 182 27.98 -7.35 22.38
N THR A 183 28.76 -7.34 21.31
CA THR A 183 30.01 -8.10 21.13
C THR A 183 30.84 -7.28 20.11
N SER A 184 31.86 -6.57 20.59
CA SER A 184 33.29 -6.95 20.68
C SER A 184 34.04 -6.66 19.39
#